data_AF-A0A353RSI9-F1
#
_entry.id   AF-A0A353RSI9-F1
#
_cell.length_a   1.000
_cell.length_b   1.000
_cell.length_c   1.000
_cell.angle_alpha   90.00
_cell.angle_beta   90.00
_cell.angle_gamma   90.00
#
_symmetry.space_group_name_H-M   'P 1'
#
loop_
_entity.id
_entity.type
_entity.pdbx_description
1 polymer ?
#
loop_
_entity_poly.entity_id
_entity_poly.type
_entity_poly.pdbx_seq_one_letter_code
_entity_poly.pdbx_strand_id
1 'polypeptide(L)'
;MTGTQKRTLGVAIASLVCGCFFIIPLLGFLLSIAAIVLGIVALVKINKNQEMYQGKGLAISGIVLGGLGILILPVIALLAAIAIPNLLRARISANDALAQSTLRSLATASETYMTANNGAYPLSIYDLTDAVPPYINTNYCDQTLAGYSYDCNFNAEEYSFKAIPVNEGTSGSKTYTIVTGGIMSEENTPSEYSY
;
A
#
# COMPACT_ATOMS: atom_id res chain seq x y z
N MET A 1 -39.57 8.44 -47.24
CA MET A 1 -39.05 9.40 -46.25
C MET A 1 -37.63 8.96 -45.88
N THR A 2 -36.63 9.40 -46.64
CA THR A 2 -35.22 9.11 -46.33
C THR A 2 -34.80 10.01 -45.19
N GLY A 3 -34.83 9.50 -43.96
CA GLY A 3 -34.32 10.25 -42.81
C GLY A 3 -32.85 10.55 -43.04
N THR A 4 -32.48 11.82 -43.13
CA THR A 4 -31.09 12.27 -43.22
C THR A 4 -30.39 11.83 -41.93
N GLN A 5 -29.66 10.71 -41.99
CA GLN A 5 -28.97 10.15 -40.83
C GLN A 5 -27.80 11.07 -40.46
N LYS A 6 -27.93 11.78 -39.34
CA LYS A 6 -26.87 12.67 -38.83
C LYS A 6 -25.63 11.83 -38.50
N ARG A 7 -24.46 12.26 -38.99
CA ARG A 7 -23.18 11.55 -38.76
C ARG A 7 -22.44 12.14 -37.57
N THR A 8 -21.86 11.29 -36.73
CA THR A 8 -21.00 11.72 -35.62
C THR A 8 -19.62 12.13 -36.15
N LEU A 9 -19.12 13.28 -35.68
CA LEU A 9 -17.81 13.78 -36.08
C LEU A 9 -16.71 12.99 -35.33
N GLY A 10 -15.78 12.35 -36.06
CA GLY A 10 -14.67 11.59 -35.44
C GLY A 10 -13.82 12.41 -34.47
N VAL A 11 -13.75 13.73 -34.69
CA VAL A 11 -13.04 14.68 -33.82
C VAL A 11 -13.69 14.79 -32.43
N ALA A 12 -15.02 14.61 -32.32
CA ALA A 12 -15.72 14.61 -31.03
C ALA A 12 -15.40 13.35 -30.19
N ILE A 13 -15.26 12.20 -30.85
CA ILE A 13 -14.82 10.95 -30.21
C ILE A 13 -13.36 11.07 -29.78
N ALA A 14 -12.50 11.65 -30.64
CA ALA A 14 -11.11 11.90 -30.32
C ALA A 14 -10.95 12.81 -29.08
N SER A 15 -11.76 13.86 -28.94
CA SER A 15 -11.74 14.71 -27.73
C SER A 15 -12.17 13.98 -26.46
N LEU A 16 -13.13 13.04 -26.55
CA LEU A 16 -13.54 12.24 -25.40
C LEU A 16 -12.40 11.30 -24.97
N VAL A 17 -11.83 10.57 -25.93
CA VAL A 17 -10.78 9.60 -25.65
C VAL A 17 -9.55 10.29 -25.07
N CYS A 18 -9.09 11.41 -25.66
CA CYS A 18 -7.99 12.18 -25.11
C CYS A 18 -8.26 12.73 -23.70
N GLY A 19 -9.50 13.10 -23.39
CA GLY A 19 -9.90 13.51 -22.04
C GLY A 19 -9.86 12.38 -21.00
N CYS A 20 -10.02 11.13 -21.42
CA CYS A 20 -9.98 9.96 -20.53
C CYS A 20 -8.53 9.55 -20.18
N PHE A 21 -7.57 9.81 -21.08
CA PHE A 21 -6.15 9.55 -20.86
C PHE A 21 -5.46 10.57 -19.92
N PHE A 22 -6.21 11.39 -19.18
CA PHE A 22 -5.65 12.36 -18.23
C PHE A 22 -4.91 11.69 -17.05
N ILE A 23 -5.19 10.40 -16.78
CA ILE A 23 -4.63 9.64 -15.64
C ILE A 23 -3.09 9.52 -15.71
N ILE A 24 -2.48 9.68 -16.88
CA ILE A 24 -1.03 9.60 -17.05
C ILE A 24 -0.42 10.99 -16.76
N PRO A 25 0.35 11.20 -15.69
CA PRO A 25 0.72 12.54 -15.23
C PRO A 25 1.53 13.36 -16.24
N LEU A 26 2.45 12.72 -16.98
CA LEU A 26 3.32 13.42 -17.94
C LEU A 26 2.64 13.64 -19.30
N LEU A 27 1.87 12.65 -19.77
CA LEU A 27 1.24 12.66 -21.09
C LEU A 27 -0.15 13.33 -21.06
N GLY A 28 -0.83 13.23 -19.91
CA GLY A 28 -2.19 13.70 -19.67
C GLY A 28 -2.32 15.22 -19.74
N PHE A 29 -1.31 15.99 -19.34
CA PHE A 29 -1.35 17.45 -19.46
C PHE A 29 -1.38 17.89 -20.94
N LEU A 30 -0.51 17.29 -21.78
CA LEU A 30 -0.48 17.54 -23.22
C LEU A 30 -1.76 17.04 -23.92
N LEU A 31 -2.24 15.84 -23.57
CA LEU A 31 -3.49 15.30 -24.14
C LEU A 31 -4.74 16.07 -23.70
N SER A 32 -4.76 16.64 -22.50
CA SER A 32 -5.89 17.45 -22.02
C SER A 32 -6.02 18.75 -22.80
N ILE A 33 -4.90 19.41 -23.12
CA ILE A 33 -4.89 20.58 -24.01
C ILE A 33 -5.40 20.19 -25.40
N ALA A 34 -4.92 19.08 -25.96
CA ALA A 34 -5.40 18.58 -27.25
C ALA A 34 -6.90 18.24 -27.23
N ALA A 35 -7.40 17.64 -26.13
CA ALA A 35 -8.82 17.33 -25.95
C ALA A 35 -9.69 18.60 -25.94
N ILE A 36 -9.25 19.66 -25.25
CA ILE A 36 -9.96 20.94 -25.21
C ILE A 36 -9.97 21.58 -26.60
N VAL A 37 -8.83 21.63 -27.30
CA VAL A 37 -8.73 22.21 -28.65
C VAL A 37 -9.60 21.45 -29.65
N LEU A 38 -9.49 20.11 -29.69
CA LEU A 38 -10.30 19.27 -30.58
C LEU A 38 -11.79 19.34 -30.23
N GLY A 39 -12.12 19.43 -28.93
CA GLY A 39 -13.49 19.61 -28.46
C GLY A 39 -14.10 20.93 -28.91
N ILE A 40 -13.37 22.04 -28.79
CA ILE A 40 -13.82 23.37 -29.24
C ILE A 40 -14.01 23.37 -30.77
N VAL A 41 -13.06 22.82 -31.52
CA VAL A 41 -13.17 22.71 -32.99
C VAL A 41 -14.38 21.86 -33.39
N ALA A 42 -14.62 20.74 -32.70
CA ALA A 42 -15.80 19.90 -32.93
C ALA A 42 -17.10 20.67 -32.63
N LEU A 43 -17.16 21.43 -31.52
CA LEU A 43 -18.34 22.23 -31.18
C LEU A 43 -18.62 23.33 -32.20
N VAL A 44 -17.59 24.05 -32.64
CA VAL A 44 -17.75 25.09 -33.67
C VAL A 44 -18.28 24.49 -34.98
N LYS A 45 -17.74 23.33 -35.40
CA LYS A 45 -18.16 22.67 -36.64
C LYS A 45 -19.58 22.11 -36.56
N ILE A 46 -19.96 21.52 -35.43
CA ILE A 46 -21.31 21.00 -35.20
C ILE A 46 -22.33 22.14 -35.07
N ASN A 47 -21.94 23.28 -34.47
CA ASN A 47 -22.85 24.41 -34.30
C ASN A 47 -23.17 25.13 -35.61
N LYS A 48 -22.20 25.20 -36.54
CA LYS A 48 -22.40 25.78 -37.88
C LYS A 48 -23.24 24.92 -38.82
N ASN A 49 -23.21 23.58 -38.67
CA ASN A 49 -23.85 22.64 -39.60
C ASN A 49 -24.71 21.60 -38.85
N GLN A 50 -25.75 22.07 -38.15
CA GLN A 50 -26.56 21.26 -37.22
C GLN A 50 -27.40 20.16 -37.90
N GLU A 51 -27.67 20.32 -39.20
CA GLU A 51 -28.43 19.34 -40.00
C GLU A 51 -27.58 18.13 -40.39
N MET A 52 -26.25 18.29 -40.48
CA MET A 52 -25.32 17.26 -40.96
C MET A 52 -24.62 16.51 -39.82
N TYR A 53 -24.33 17.17 -38.70
CA TYR A 53 -23.52 16.60 -37.62
C TYR A 53 -24.28 16.41 -36.31
N GLN A 54 -23.98 15.30 -35.62
CA GLN A 54 -24.44 15.01 -34.26
C GLN A 54 -23.22 14.77 -33.36
N GLY A 55 -23.35 15.01 -32.05
CA GLY A 55 -22.26 14.78 -31.08
C GLY A 55 -21.89 15.97 -30.19
N LYS A 56 -22.73 17.01 -30.09
CA LYS A 56 -22.49 18.15 -29.18
C LYS A 56 -22.19 17.70 -27.74
N GLY A 57 -22.98 16.76 -27.21
CA GLY A 57 -22.78 16.22 -25.86
C GLY A 57 -21.42 15.55 -25.68
N LEU A 58 -20.94 14.84 -26.71
CA LEU A 58 -19.65 14.14 -26.69
C LEU A 58 -18.46 15.11 -26.68
N ALA A 59 -18.56 16.18 -27.46
CA ALA A 59 -17.55 17.24 -27.47
C ALA A 59 -17.53 18.03 -26.14
N ILE A 60 -18.71 18.31 -25.57
CA ILE A 60 -18.82 18.97 -24.25
C ILE A 60 -18.22 18.07 -23.16
N SER A 61 -18.52 16.77 -23.14
CA SER A 61 -17.95 15.86 -22.16
C SER A 61 -16.42 15.78 -22.24
N GLY A 62 -15.84 15.80 -23.46
CA GLY A 62 -14.39 15.82 -23.64
C GLY A 62 -13.73 17.08 -23.08
N ILE A 63 -14.33 18.25 -23.30
CA ILE A 63 -13.85 19.53 -22.75
C ILE A 63 -13.95 19.56 -21.24
N VAL A 64 -15.08 19.13 -20.67
CA VAL A 64 -15.30 19.14 -19.22
C VAL A 64 -14.36 18.17 -18.51
N LEU A 65 -14.22 16.94 -19.00
CA LEU A 65 -13.30 15.95 -18.43
C LEU A 65 -11.83 16.41 -18.53
N GLY A 66 -11.42 16.94 -19.69
CA GLY A 66 -10.07 17.49 -19.87
C GLY A 66 -9.80 18.72 -18.98
N GLY A 67 -10.77 19.64 -18.86
CA GLY A 67 -10.65 20.83 -18.02
C GLY A 67 -10.58 20.52 -16.52
N LEU A 68 -11.42 19.61 -16.04
CA LEU A 68 -11.37 19.13 -14.64
C LEU A 68 -10.02 18.48 -14.34
N GLY A 69 -9.50 17.71 -15.29
CA GLY A 69 -8.19 17.07 -15.16
C GLY A 69 -7.06 18.06 -14.91
N ILE A 70 -7.02 19.17 -15.65
CA ILE A 70 -5.98 20.21 -15.51
C ILE A 70 -6.06 20.90 -14.14
N LEU A 71 -7.26 21.11 -13.60
CA LEU A 71 -7.44 21.81 -12.32
C LEU A 71 -7.15 20.91 -11.11
N ILE A 72 -7.60 19.65 -11.17
CA ILE A 72 -7.60 18.77 -10.00
C ILE A 72 -6.31 17.93 -9.91
N LEU A 73 -5.71 17.50 -11.04
CA LEU A 73 -4.50 16.66 -11.01
C LEU A 73 -3.34 17.27 -10.23
N PRO A 74 -2.95 18.55 -10.42
CA PRO A 74 -1.77 19.09 -9.76
C PRO A 74 -1.92 19.05 -8.24
N VAL A 75 -3.14 19.32 -7.75
CA VAL A 75 -3.46 19.28 -6.32
C VAL A 75 -3.40 17.84 -5.79
N ILE A 76 -4.02 16.87 -6.48
CA ILE A 76 -3.98 15.46 -6.05
C ILE A 76 -2.54 14.93 -6.11
N ALA A 77 -1.79 15.22 -7.17
CA ALA A 77 -0.41 14.77 -7.33
C ALA A 77 0.50 15.34 -6.24
N LEU A 78 0.34 16.61 -5.87
CA LEU A 78 1.06 17.23 -4.75
C LEU A 78 0.74 16.54 -3.42
N LEU A 79 -0.54 16.31 -3.14
CA LEU A 79 -0.97 15.63 -1.91
C LEU A 79 -0.45 14.19 -1.85
N ALA A 80 -0.54 13.45 -2.96
CA ALA A 80 -0.03 12.09 -3.06
C ALA A 80 1.50 12.04 -2.89
N ALA A 81 2.24 12.99 -3.47
CA ALA A 81 3.69 13.07 -3.34
C ALA A 81 4.16 13.23 -1.88
N ILE A 82 3.38 13.92 -1.04
CA ILE A 82 3.67 14.07 0.40
C ILE A 82 3.13 12.87 1.18
N ALA A 83 1.93 12.40 0.84
CA ALA A 83 1.25 11.34 1.58
C ALA A 83 1.94 9.98 1.40
N ILE A 84 2.26 9.57 0.18
CA ILE A 84 2.85 8.24 -0.10
C ILE A 84 4.12 7.96 0.72
N PRO A 85 5.16 8.82 0.75
CA PRO A 85 6.36 8.53 1.54
C PRO A 85 6.05 8.46 3.04
N ASN A 86 5.14 9.31 3.53
CA ASN A 86 4.72 9.29 4.93
C ASN A 86 3.93 8.01 5.27
N LEU A 87 3.06 7.55 4.36
CA LEU A 87 2.29 6.31 4.52
C LEU A 87 3.21 5.08 4.53
N LEU A 88 4.23 5.05 3.67
CA LEU A 88 5.23 3.99 3.67
C LEU A 88 6.01 3.94 4.98
N ARG A 89 6.48 5.09 5.48
CA ARG A 89 7.16 5.18 6.79
C ARG A 89 6.24 4.80 7.95
N ALA A 90 4.98 5.25 7.92
CA ALA A 90 4.00 4.91 8.96
C ALA A 90 3.72 3.41 8.99
N ARG A 91 3.66 2.76 7.82
CA ARG A 91 3.49 1.31 7.72
C ARG A 91 4.69 0.57 8.32
N ILE A 92 5.92 0.99 8.01
CA ILE A 92 7.13 0.39 8.60
C ILE A 92 7.11 0.55 10.12
N SER A 93 6.86 1.76 10.63
CA SER A 93 6.78 2.00 12.07
C SER A 93 5.68 1.19 12.77
N ALA A 94 4.54 0.98 12.10
CA ALA A 94 3.47 0.13 12.63
C ALA A 94 3.90 -1.35 12.67
N ASN A 95 4.58 -1.83 11.63
CA ASN A 95 5.12 -3.19 11.59
C ASN A 95 6.18 -3.40 12.67
N ASP A 96 7.10 -2.44 12.87
CA ASP A 96 8.11 -2.46 13.93
C ASP A 96 7.46 -2.54 15.32
N ALA A 97 6.42 -1.73 15.57
CA ALA A 97 5.69 -1.75 16.83
C ALA A 97 4.95 -3.08 17.06
N LEU A 98 4.35 -3.64 16.01
CA LEU A 98 3.70 -4.95 16.07
C LEU A 98 4.71 -6.06 16.36
N ALA A 99 5.90 -6.02 15.74
CA ALA A 99 6.98 -6.97 16.01
C ALA A 99 7.41 -6.94 17.48
N GLN A 100 7.70 -5.75 18.01
CA GLN A 100 8.09 -5.58 19.41
C GLN A 100 6.98 -6.05 20.37
N SER A 101 5.72 -5.73 20.09
CA SER A 101 4.61 -6.17 20.95
C SER A 101 4.38 -7.68 20.91
N THR A 102 4.57 -8.31 19.75
CA THR A 102 4.48 -9.78 19.60
C THR A 102 5.61 -10.46 20.37
N LEU A 103 6.85 -9.98 20.23
CA LEU A 103 8.00 -10.47 21.01
C LEU A 103 7.79 -10.32 22.51
N ARG A 104 7.27 -9.18 22.99
CA ARG A 104 6.92 -8.99 24.40
C ARG A 104 5.84 -9.95 24.87
N SER A 105 4.87 -10.27 24.02
CA SER A 105 3.81 -11.23 24.34
C SER A 105 4.36 -12.65 24.48
N LEU A 106 5.26 -13.07 23.56
CA LEU A 106 5.96 -14.35 23.65
C LEU A 106 6.84 -14.44 24.91
N ALA A 107 7.60 -13.39 25.22
CA ALA A 107 8.40 -13.30 26.43
C ALA A 107 7.52 -13.41 27.68
N THR A 108 6.43 -12.63 27.76
CA THR A 108 5.50 -12.67 28.89
C THR A 108 4.88 -14.05 29.07
N ALA A 109 4.49 -14.72 27.98
CA ALA A 109 3.98 -16.09 28.01
C ALA A 109 5.02 -17.07 28.56
N SER A 110 6.28 -16.93 28.14
CA SER A 110 7.40 -17.78 28.60
C SER A 110 7.74 -17.57 30.07
N GLU A 111 7.75 -16.32 30.54
CA GLU A 111 7.95 -15.99 31.97
C GLU A 111 6.79 -16.49 32.85
N THR A 112 5.56 -16.40 32.34
CA THR A 112 4.38 -16.92 33.03
C THR A 112 4.44 -18.45 33.11
N TYR A 113 4.83 -19.11 32.01
CA TYR A 113 5.06 -20.55 31.99
C TYR A 113 6.13 -20.98 33.00
N MET A 114 7.26 -20.27 33.05
CA MET A 114 8.34 -20.55 34.01
C MET A 114 7.85 -20.50 35.46
N THR A 115 7.02 -19.49 35.80
CA THR A 115 6.43 -19.34 37.12
C THR A 115 5.53 -20.52 37.50
N ALA A 116 4.84 -21.11 36.52
CA ALA A 116 3.96 -22.26 36.72
C ALA A 116 4.68 -23.62 36.67
N ASN A 117 5.86 -23.70 36.04
CA ASN A 117 6.57 -24.95 35.76
C ASN A 117 7.92 -25.03 36.48
N ASN A 118 7.91 -24.83 37.80
CA ASN A 118 9.07 -25.05 38.67
C ASN A 118 10.36 -24.31 38.25
N GLY A 119 10.24 -23.15 37.58
CA GLY A 119 11.40 -22.38 37.14
C GLY A 119 11.97 -22.79 35.78
N ALA A 120 11.34 -23.73 35.06
CA ALA A 120 11.77 -24.13 33.73
C ALA A 120 11.01 -23.37 32.63
N TYR A 121 11.73 -22.85 31.66
CA TYR A 121 11.16 -22.23 30.46
C TYR A 121 10.60 -23.28 29.49
N PRO A 122 9.66 -22.88 28.60
CA PRO A 122 9.10 -23.77 27.59
C PRO A 122 10.19 -24.28 26.63
N LEU A 123 10.06 -25.53 26.17
CA LEU A 123 10.97 -26.16 25.20
C LEU A 123 10.44 -26.05 23.77
N SER A 124 9.15 -25.73 23.62
CA SER A 124 8.53 -25.45 22.34
C SER A 124 7.39 -24.44 22.50
N ILE A 125 6.98 -23.82 21.38
CA ILE A 125 5.80 -22.95 21.34
C ILE A 125 4.51 -23.69 21.73
N TYR A 126 4.44 -25.01 21.53
CA TYR A 126 3.26 -25.81 21.87
C TYR A 126 3.04 -25.91 23.38
N ASP A 127 4.11 -25.81 24.18
CA ASP A 127 4.00 -25.73 25.64
C ASP A 127 3.26 -24.47 26.08
N LEU A 128 3.24 -23.43 25.23
CA LEU A 128 2.53 -22.17 25.46
C LEU A 128 1.13 -22.15 24.84
N THR A 129 0.93 -22.74 23.65
CA THR A 129 -0.35 -22.71 22.93
C THR A 129 -1.34 -23.79 23.34
N ASP A 130 -0.84 -24.97 23.72
CA ASP A 130 -1.68 -26.14 24.00
C ASP A 130 -1.96 -26.31 25.51
N ALA A 131 -1.35 -25.45 26.33
CA ALA A 131 -1.65 -25.37 27.75
C ALA A 131 -3.13 -25.03 28.01
N VAL A 132 -3.65 -25.46 29.17
CA VAL A 132 -5.05 -25.22 29.55
C VAL A 132 -5.09 -24.49 30.91
N PRO A 133 -5.41 -23.18 30.94
CA PRO A 133 -5.61 -22.28 29.79
C PRO A 133 -4.30 -21.94 29.05
N PRO A 134 -4.36 -21.55 27.76
CA PRO A 134 -3.17 -21.26 26.97
C PRO A 134 -2.49 -19.97 27.44
N TYR A 135 -1.16 -19.97 27.47
CA TYR A 135 -0.36 -18.78 27.79
C TYR A 135 -0.29 -17.81 26.61
N ILE A 136 -0.42 -18.32 25.38
CA ILE A 136 -0.53 -17.53 24.16
C ILE A 136 -1.47 -18.24 23.18
N ASN A 137 -2.33 -17.48 22.50
CA ASN A 137 -3.39 -18.06 21.66
C ASN A 137 -2.96 -18.36 20.22
N THR A 138 -1.78 -17.89 19.82
CA THR A 138 -1.31 -17.97 18.44
C THR A 138 0.15 -18.40 18.43
N ASN A 139 0.47 -19.37 17.58
CA ASN A 139 1.85 -19.71 17.27
C ASN A 139 2.41 -18.66 16.30
N TYR A 140 3.35 -17.85 16.78
CA TYR A 140 4.06 -16.85 15.96
C TYR A 140 5.37 -17.39 15.39
N CYS A 141 5.91 -18.48 15.92
CA CYS A 141 7.22 -19.02 15.56
C CYS A 141 7.21 -19.60 14.15
N ASP A 142 8.27 -19.32 13.39
CA ASP A 142 8.44 -19.63 11.97
C ASP A 142 7.35 -19.04 11.06
N GLN A 143 6.55 -18.10 11.57
CA GLN A 143 5.51 -17.40 10.81
C GLN A 143 5.98 -16.03 10.37
N THR A 144 5.41 -15.55 9.26
CA THR A 144 5.53 -14.17 8.84
C THR A 144 4.28 -13.39 9.20
N LEU A 145 4.42 -12.35 10.03
CA LEU A 145 3.34 -11.45 10.41
C LEU A 145 3.77 -10.00 10.22
N ALA A 146 2.94 -9.22 9.53
CA ALA A 146 3.17 -7.78 9.30
C ALA A 146 4.57 -7.45 8.73
N GLY A 147 5.11 -8.29 7.84
CA GLY A 147 6.42 -8.03 7.21
C GLY A 147 7.63 -8.44 8.04
N TYR A 148 7.41 -9.14 9.15
CA TYR A 148 8.43 -9.73 10.01
C TYR A 148 8.28 -11.25 10.06
N SER A 149 9.40 -11.97 9.99
CA SER A 149 9.50 -13.40 10.29
C SER A 149 9.97 -13.58 11.72
N TYR A 150 9.36 -14.50 12.46
CA TYR A 150 9.72 -14.75 13.86
C TYR A 150 10.47 -16.06 13.99
N ASP A 151 11.68 -15.98 14.52
CA ASP A 151 12.51 -17.13 14.87
C ASP A 151 12.45 -17.30 16.39
N CYS A 152 12.10 -18.51 16.85
CA CYS A 152 11.93 -18.77 18.27
C CYS A 152 12.89 -19.86 18.73
N ASN A 153 13.81 -19.49 19.60
CA ASN A 153 14.70 -20.42 20.28
C ASN A 153 14.22 -20.63 21.73
N PHE A 154 13.92 -21.88 22.05
CA PHE A 154 13.42 -22.31 23.35
C PHE A 154 14.46 -23.23 24.02
N ASN A 155 14.76 -22.97 25.29
CA ASN A 155 15.62 -23.77 26.13
C ASN A 155 15.00 -23.82 27.55
N ALA A 156 15.30 -24.86 28.33
CA ALA A 156 14.78 -25.00 29.69
C ALA A 156 15.27 -23.88 30.63
N GLU A 157 16.43 -23.29 30.35
CA GLU A 157 17.05 -22.25 31.18
C GLU A 157 16.86 -20.84 30.62
N GLU A 158 16.59 -20.70 29.32
CA GLU A 158 16.49 -19.40 28.66
C GLU A 158 15.60 -19.47 27.41
N TYR A 159 15.15 -18.32 26.93
CA TYR A 159 14.52 -18.20 25.62
C TYR A 159 15.15 -17.04 24.85
N SER A 160 15.10 -17.14 23.53
CA SER A 160 15.50 -16.06 22.64
C SER A 160 14.56 -16.02 21.44
N PHE A 161 13.82 -14.93 21.30
CA PHE A 161 12.89 -14.73 20.18
C PHE A 161 13.38 -13.58 19.32
N LYS A 162 13.42 -13.80 18.01
CA LYS A 162 13.88 -12.84 17.01
C LYS A 162 12.75 -12.50 16.05
N ALA A 163 12.53 -11.22 15.80
CA ALA A 163 11.70 -10.75 14.71
C ALA A 163 12.61 -10.12 13.65
N ILE A 164 12.69 -10.77 12.49
CA ILE A 164 13.55 -10.38 11.36
C ILE A 164 12.68 -9.78 10.26
N PRO A 165 12.96 -8.56 9.77
CA PRO A 165 12.19 -8.00 8.66
C PRO A 165 12.40 -8.83 7.40
N VAL A 166 11.32 -9.18 6.69
CA VAL A 166 11.41 -9.95 5.43
C VAL A 166 12.17 -9.18 4.34
N ASN A 167 11.98 -7.86 4.28
CA ASN A 167 12.74 -6.94 3.43
C ASN A 167 13.09 -5.69 4.24
N GLU A 168 14.39 -5.49 4.50
CA GLU A 168 14.88 -4.32 5.22
C GLU A 168 14.51 -3.00 4.51
N GLY A 169 14.09 -2.01 5.28
CA GLY A 169 13.73 -0.68 4.77
C GLY A 169 12.39 -0.62 4.03
N THR A 170 11.70 -1.74 3.83
CA THR A 170 10.39 -1.80 3.15
C THR A 170 9.31 -2.48 3.99
N SER A 171 9.60 -3.63 4.59
CA SER A 171 8.64 -4.36 5.43
C SER A 171 8.88 -4.15 6.93
N GLY A 172 10.10 -3.80 7.32
CA GLY A 172 10.50 -3.45 8.68
C GLY A 172 11.84 -2.72 8.68
N SER A 173 12.19 -2.06 9.80
CA SER A 173 13.40 -1.24 9.87
C SER A 173 14.63 -1.96 10.39
N LYS A 174 14.45 -2.86 11.37
CA LYS A 174 15.53 -3.53 12.11
C LYS A 174 15.11 -4.92 12.54
N THR A 175 16.08 -5.75 12.91
CA THR A 175 15.84 -6.99 13.65
C THR A 175 15.68 -6.69 15.13
N TYR A 176 14.64 -7.23 15.72
CA TYR A 176 14.39 -7.15 17.16
C TYR A 176 14.66 -8.51 17.78
N THR A 177 15.46 -8.55 18.83
CA THR A 177 15.68 -9.77 19.62
C THR A 177 15.21 -9.53 21.04
N ILE A 178 14.42 -10.43 21.61
CA ILE A 178 14.09 -10.43 23.02
C ILE A 178 14.65 -11.70 23.66
N VAL A 179 15.35 -11.54 24.76
CA VAL A 179 15.91 -12.66 25.53
C VAL A 179 15.24 -12.75 26.89
N THR A 180 15.57 -13.81 27.63
CA THR A 180 15.16 -14.07 29.01
C THR A 180 15.20 -12.81 29.89
N GLY A 181 14.17 -12.62 30.73
CA GLY A 181 14.02 -11.40 31.53
C GLY A 181 13.42 -10.22 30.76
N GLY A 182 12.92 -10.45 29.55
CA GLY A 182 12.24 -9.44 28.73
C GLY A 182 13.15 -8.35 28.17
N ILE A 183 14.45 -8.60 28.10
CA ILE A 183 15.45 -7.64 27.61
C ILE A 183 15.40 -7.64 26.08
N MET A 184 15.03 -6.50 25.50
CA MET A 184 14.93 -6.33 24.06
C MET A 184 16.13 -5.56 23.50
N SER A 185 16.77 -6.13 22.49
CA SER A 185 17.84 -5.51 21.70
C SER A 185 17.37 -5.28 20.26
N GLU A 186 17.94 -4.24 19.64
CA GLU A 186 17.72 -3.92 18.25
C GLU A 186 19.04 -4.03 17.51
N GLU A 187 19.05 -4.69 16.35
CA GLU A 187 20.20 -4.79 15.47
C GLU A 187 19.78 -4.38 14.06
N ASN A 188 20.64 -3.63 13.37
CA ASN A 188 20.46 -3.49 11.92
C ASN A 188 20.72 -4.86 11.31
N THR A 189 19.88 -5.33 10.38
CA THR A 189 20.17 -6.58 9.67
C THR A 189 21.56 -6.46 9.03
N PRO A 190 22.44 -7.46 9.17
CA PRO A 190 23.77 -7.38 8.58
C PRO A 190 23.61 -7.16 7.08
N SER A 191 24.17 -6.07 6.58
CA SER A 191 24.17 -5.76 5.16
C SER A 191 24.91 -6.89 4.44
N GLU A 192 24.18 -7.77 3.75
CA GLU A 192 24.75 -8.85 2.93
C GLU A 192 25.47 -8.33 1.66
N TYR A 193 25.97 -7.09 1.69
CA TYR A 193 26.79 -6.46 0.66
C TYR A 193 27.76 -5.45 1.30
N SER A 194 28.79 -5.97 1.98
CA SER A 194 30.06 -5.27 2.12
C SER A 194 31.18 -6.15 1.57
N TYR A 195 31.31 -6.10 0.25
CA TYR A 195 32.52 -6.38 -0.51
C TYR A 195 32.63 -5.35 -1.64
#